data_AF-A0A3M1R636-F1
#
_entry.id   AF-A0A3M1R636-F1
#
_cell.length_a   1.000
_cell.length_b   1.000
_cell.length_c   1.000
_cell.angle_alpha   90.00
_cell.angle_beta   90.00
_cell.angle_gamma   90.00
#
_symmetry.space_group_name_H-M   'P 1'
#
loop_
_entity.id
_entity.type
_entity.pdbx_description
1 polymer ?
#
loop_
_entity_poly.entity_id
_entity_poly.type
_entity_poly.pdbx_seq_one_letter_code
_entity_poly.pdbx_strand_id
1 'polypeptide(L)'
;MEVVREEEGGEETLLARLTEGECFGELAVLCEAPRTATVRAITSIDVLTLHRSAFTTLFAHLPALRDSFQRMREERTRKDRLRKQPFSSWL
;
A
#
# COMPACT_ATOMS: atom_id res chain seq x y z
N MET A 1 4.18 9.63 6.32
CA MET A 1 4.15 8.29 6.94
C MET A 1 5.13 7.38 6.23
N GLU A 2 5.56 6.30 6.86
CA GLU A 2 6.38 5.26 6.23
C GLU A 2 5.63 3.93 6.20
N VAL A 3 5.76 3.22 5.09
CA VAL A 3 5.27 1.85 4.93
C VAL A 3 6.47 0.93 5.02
N VAL A 4 6.51 0.04 6.01
CA VAL A 4 7.63 -0.86 6.26
C VAL A 4 7.16 -2.31 6.27
N ARG A 5 8.01 -3.23 5.81
CA ARG A 5 7.77 -4.67 5.91
C ARG A 5 8.91 -5.28 6.72
N GLU A 6 8.57 -6.07 7.72
CA GLU A 6 9.53 -6.87 8.46
C GLU A 6 9.93 -8.10 7.62
N GLU A 7 11.22 -8.34 7.50
CA GLU A 7 11.80 -9.49 6.80
C GLU A 7 12.12 -10.63 7.78
N GLU A 8 12.38 -11.83 7.25
CA GLU A 8 12.84 -12.98 8.04
C GLU A 8 14.24 -12.68 8.61
N GLY A 9 14.26 -12.18 9.84
CA GLY A 9 15.48 -11.69 10.52
C GLY A 9 15.26 -10.47 11.42
N GLY A 10 14.07 -9.85 11.36
CA GLY A 10 13.72 -8.66 12.17
C GLY A 10 14.18 -7.34 11.55
N GLU A 11 14.83 -7.39 10.39
CA GLU A 11 15.16 -6.21 9.59
C GLU A 11 13.90 -5.63 8.94
N GLU A 12 13.80 -4.30 8.88
CA GLU A 12 12.69 -3.61 8.22
C GLU A 12 13.08 -3.08 6.84
N THR A 13 12.31 -3.48 5.83
CA THR A 13 12.38 -2.94 4.47
C THR A 13 11.40 -1.77 4.33
N LEU A 14 11.91 -0.53 4.18
CA LEU A 14 11.08 0.69 3.99
C LEU A 14 10.40 0.69 2.62
N LEU A 15 9.19 0.15 2.41
CA LEU A 15 8.52 0.04 1.12
C LEU A 15 8.16 1.38 0.45
N ALA A 16 7.70 2.37 1.21
CA ALA A 16 7.29 3.68 0.67
C ALA A 16 7.29 4.77 1.74
N ARG A 17 7.39 6.02 1.30
CA ARG A 17 7.05 7.21 2.09
C ARG A 17 5.76 7.79 1.53
N LEU A 18 4.76 7.95 2.38
CA LEU A 18 3.46 8.52 2.04
C LEU A 18 3.37 9.96 2.51
N THR A 19 2.80 10.79 1.66
CA THR A 19 2.56 12.22 1.85
C THR A 19 1.07 12.53 1.87
N GLU A 20 0.72 13.80 2.06
CA GLU A 20 -0.67 14.25 2.08
C GLU A 20 -1.41 13.84 0.79
N GLY A 21 -2.67 13.42 0.94
CA GLY A 21 -3.51 12.96 -0.17
C GLY A 21 -3.29 11.50 -0.60
N GLU A 22 -2.24 10.83 -0.12
CA GLU A 22 -2.03 9.41 -0.41
C GLU A 22 -2.79 8.50 0.57
N CYS A 23 -3.33 7.40 0.07
CA CYS A 23 -4.07 6.42 0.88
C CYS A 23 -3.23 5.18 1.23
N PHE A 24 -3.63 4.43 2.25
CA PHE A 24 -3.03 3.16 2.62
C PHE A 24 -4.08 2.18 3.16
N GLY A 25 -3.74 0.89 3.20
CA GLY A 25 -4.63 -0.18 3.66
C GLY A 25 -5.64 -0.67 2.60
N GLU A 26 -5.65 -0.05 1.42
CA GLU A 26 -6.55 -0.40 0.32
C GLU A 26 -6.32 -1.83 -0.18
N LEU A 27 -5.07 -2.30 -0.17
CA LEU A 27 -4.73 -3.64 -0.63
C LEU A 27 -5.40 -4.74 0.20
N ALA A 28 -5.54 -4.56 1.51
CA ALA A 28 -6.20 -5.54 2.36
C ALA A 28 -7.68 -5.69 2.00
N VAL A 29 -8.32 -4.60 1.57
CA VAL A 29 -9.72 -4.61 1.13
C VAL A 29 -9.85 -5.17 -0.29
N LEU A 30 -8.97 -4.75 -1.20
CA LEU A 30 -9.01 -5.12 -2.63
C LEU A 30 -8.61 -6.57 -2.91
N CYS A 31 -7.62 -7.08 -2.18
CA CYS A 31 -7.03 -8.39 -2.44
C CYS A 31 -7.57 -9.48 -1.50
N GLU A 32 -8.44 -9.10 -0.54
CA GLU A 32 -8.85 -9.98 0.57
C GLU A 32 -7.66 -10.68 1.24
N ALA A 33 -6.53 -9.96 1.30
CA ALA A 33 -5.26 -10.46 1.78
C ALA A 33 -4.95 -9.89 3.17
N PRO A 34 -4.22 -10.63 4.02
CA PRO A 34 -3.74 -10.10 5.28
C PRO A 34 -2.86 -8.86 5.07
N ARG A 35 -2.73 -8.03 6.10
CA ARG A 35 -1.83 -6.86 6.07
C ARG A 35 -0.40 -7.33 5.76
N THR A 36 0.17 -6.79 4.69
CA THR A 36 1.50 -7.19 4.17
C THR A 36 2.64 -6.25 4.56
N ALA A 37 2.31 -5.18 5.31
CA ALA A 37 3.23 -4.16 5.77
C ALA A 37 2.61 -3.35 6.92
N THR A 38 3.46 -2.73 7.71
CA THR A 38 3.14 -1.80 8.79
C THR A 38 3.21 -0.37 8.26
N VAL A 39 2.24 0.47 8.62
CA VAL A 39 2.29 1.91 8.34
C VAL A 39 2.58 2.64 9.64
N ARG A 40 3.64 3.46 9.64
CA ARG A 40 4.13 4.20 10.80
C ARG A 40 4.06 5.70 10.53
N ALA A 41 3.47 6.43 11.47
CA ALA A 41 3.54 7.88 11.49
C ALA A 41 4.97 8.30 11.86
N ILE A 42 5.55 9.23 11.09
CA ILE A 42 6.89 9.81 11.40
C ILE A 42 6.74 11.10 12.21
N THR A 43 5.59 11.76 12.05
CA THR A 43 5.20 13.01 12.71
C THR A 43 3.75 12.90 13.14
N SER A 44 3.27 13.85 13.94
CA SER A 44 1.83 14.04 14.16
C SER A 44 1.13 14.27 12.82
N ILE A 45 0.01 13.58 12.63
CA ILE A 45 -0.77 13.55 11.38
C ILE A 45 -2.24 13.31 11.71
N ASP A 46 -3.11 13.79 10.83
CA ASP A 46 -4.52 13.42 10.79
C ASP A 46 -4.78 12.47 9.62
N VAL A 47 -5.70 11.52 9.82
CA VAL A 47 -6.08 10.54 8.80
C VAL A 47 -7.59 10.43 8.68
N LEU A 48 -8.07 10.38 7.45
CA LEU A 48 -9.44 9.99 7.16
C LEU A 48 -9.52 8.47 7.08
N THR A 49 -10.44 7.90 7.86
CA THR A 49 -10.65 6.45 7.89
C THR A 49 -11.94 6.08 7.17
N LEU A 50 -11.88 5.06 6.31
CA LEU A 50 -13.03 4.52 5.62
C LEU A 50 -13.21 3.04 6.01
N HIS A 51 -14.39 2.70 6.54
CA HIS A 51 -14.70 1.32 6.91
C HIS A 51 -14.86 0.43 5.66
N ARG A 52 -14.56 -0.87 5.83
CA ARG A 52 -14.66 -1.86 4.74
C ARG A 52 -16.02 -1.83 4.04
N SER A 53 -17.11 -1.76 4.80
CA SER A 53 -18.49 -1.70 4.26
C SER A 53 -18.69 -0.48 3.35
N ALA A 54 -18.32 0.71 3.82
CA ALA A 54 -18.41 1.94 3.04
C ALA A 54 -17.52 1.89 1.79
N PHE A 55 -16.31 1.35 1.91
CA PHE A 55 -15.41 1.13 0.77
C PHE A 55 -16.03 0.21 -0.28
N THR A 56 -16.59 -0.93 0.14
CA THR A 56 -17.29 -1.88 -0.75
C THR A 56 -18.48 -1.22 -1.44
N THR A 57 -19.27 -0.43 -0.73
CA THR A 57 -20.40 0.32 -1.31
C THR A 57 -19.93 1.34 -2.35
N LEU A 58 -18.90 2.13 -2.06
CA LEU A 58 -18.36 3.10 -3.02
C LEU A 58 -17.84 2.40 -4.28
N PHE A 59 -17.18 1.26 -4.12
CA PHE A 59 -16.67 0.46 -5.24
C PHE A 59 -17.74 -0.18 -6.11
N ALA A 60 -18.94 -0.41 -5.57
CA ALA A 60 -20.08 -0.89 -6.33
C ALA A 60 -20.72 0.23 -7.16
N HIS A 61 -20.74 1.46 -6.66
CA HIS A 61 -21.45 2.57 -7.29
C HIS A 61 -20.55 3.51 -8.12
N LEU A 62 -19.23 3.45 -7.94
CA LEU A 62 -18.27 4.32 -8.62
C LEU A 62 -17.16 3.50 -9.31
N PRO A 63 -17.39 2.95 -10.52
CA PRO A 63 -16.41 2.16 -11.25
C PRO A 63 -15.06 2.87 -11.46
N ALA A 64 -15.08 4.17 -11.76
CA ALA A 64 -13.86 4.96 -11.95
C ALA A 64 -12.96 5.00 -10.70
N LEU A 65 -13.56 4.94 -9.50
CA LEU A 65 -12.81 4.87 -8.25
C LEU A 65 -12.10 3.52 -8.15
N ARG A 66 -12.80 2.43 -8.44
CA ARG A 66 -12.24 1.07 -8.48
C ARG A 66 -11.04 0.99 -9.41
N ASP A 67 -11.16 1.51 -10.63
CA ASP A 67 -10.08 1.48 -11.62
C ASP A 67 -8.85 2.27 -11.14
N SER A 68 -9.07 3.40 -10.46
CA SER A 68 -8.00 4.22 -9.90
C SER A 68 -7.24 3.48 -8.81
N PHE A 69 -7.93 2.77 -7.94
CA PHE A 69 -7.32 1.92 -6.92
C PHE A 69 -6.61 0.68 -7.50
N GLN A 70 -7.13 0.10 -8.59
CA GLN A 70 -6.45 -0.99 -9.30
C GLN A 70 -5.12 -0.53 -9.91
N ARG A 71 -5.10 0.63 -10.58
CA ARG A 71 -3.86 1.24 -11.08
C ARG A 71 -2.85 1.51 -9.97
N MET A 72 -3.32 2.05 -8.84
CA MET A 72 -2.46 2.29 -7.67
C MET A 72 -1.84 1.00 -7.14
N ARG A 73 -2.61 -0.10 -7.10
CA ARG A 73 -2.11 -1.42 -6.71
C ARG A 73 -0.99 -1.89 -7.65
N GLU A 74 -1.20 -1.82 -8.95
CA GLU A 74 -0.19 -2.24 -9.94
C GLU A 74 1.11 -1.46 -9.77
N GLU A 75 1.02 -0.16 -9.55
CA GLU A 75 2.18 0.70 -9.31
C GLU A 75 2.93 0.31 -8.03
N ARG A 76 2.22 0.02 -6.94
CA ARG A 76 2.82 -0.44 -5.68
C ARG A 76 3.51 -1.80 -5.85
N THR A 77 2.85 -2.76 -6.49
CA THR A 77 3.45 -4.08 -6.78
C THR A 77 4.67 -3.97 -7.67
N ARG A 78 4.64 -3.10 -8.69
CA ARG A 78 5.76 -2.82 -9.59
C ARG A 78 6.94 -2.24 -8.82
N LYS A 79 6.71 -1.24 -7.96
CA LYS A 79 7.76 -0.61 -7.14
C LYS A 79 8.39 -1.60 -6.15
N ASP A 80 7.57 -2.45 -5.50
CA ASP A 80 8.07 -3.51 -4.62
C ASP A 80 8.92 -4.53 -5.40
N ARG A 81 8.45 -4.99 -6.58
CA ARG A 81 9.19 -5.93 -7.43
C ARG A 81 10.53 -5.38 -7.92
N LEU A 82 10.57 -4.13 -8.37
CA LEU A 82 11.80 -3.49 -8.84
C LEU A 82 12.85 -3.37 -7.73
N ARG A 83 12.41 -3.19 -6.48
CA ARG A 83 13.30 -3.17 -5.32
C ARG A 83 13.85 -4.52 -4.92
N LYS A 84 13.09 -5.58 -5.14
CA LYS A 84 13.52 -6.95 -4.87
C LYS A 84 14.47 -7.50 -5.94
N GLN A 85 14.68 -6.79 -7.06
CA GLN A 85 15.68 -7.22 -8.03
C GLN A 85 17.09 -7.01 -7.45
N PRO A 86 17.90 -8.07 -7.30
CA PRO A 86 19.28 -7.91 -6.87
C PRO A 86 20.07 -7.15 -7.94
N PHE A 87 20.92 -6.23 -7.51
CA PHE A 87 21.84 -5.49 -8.39
C PHE A 87 22.72 -6.44 -9.25
N SER A 88 22.90 -7.69 -8.81
CA SER A 88 23.67 -8.73 -9.51
C SER A 88 23.00 -9.30 -10.77
N SER A 89 21.75 -8.93 -11.13
CA SER A 89 21.10 -9.47 -12.34
C SER A 89 21.54 -8.80 -13.65
N TRP A 90 22.49 -7.86 -13.60
CA TRP A 90 23.01 -7.10 -14.74
C TRP A 90 24.47 -7.43 -15.09
N LEU A 91 25.05 -8.44 -14.42
CA LEU A 91 26.39 -9.00 -14.65
C LEU A 91 26.24 -10.50 -14.93
#